data_AF-A0A0A0D2J7-F1
#
_entry.id   AF-A0A0A0D2J7-F1
#
_cell.length_a   1.000
_cell.length_b   1.000
_cell.length_c   1.000
_cell.angle_alpha   90.00
_cell.angle_beta   90.00
_cell.angle_gamma   90.00
#
_symmetry.space_group_name_H-M   'P 1'
#
loop_
_entity.id
_entity.type
_entity.pdbx_description
1 polymer ?
#
loop_
_entity_poly.entity_id
_entity_poly.type
_entity_poly.pdbx_seq_one_letter_code
_entity_poly.pdbx_strand_id
1 'polypeptide(L)'
;GQPVLTETPPAPDLEGLLRLWALVQGGARLQVAEQYFLQPTHAARLALIAAGRIGTPSHAHVAVAHGYHGTSLIRSYLGLGFENATIRAQGFTAPIVAGPTRAGPPAEHRIAQSEQTIATLDFGGRSAVFDFTGDQYHHWIRTARLLVRGERGEIKDDELRYLEDHRTPVTLRLLRQDAGQYANIQGHHLVGIQAGAEWVYRNPFAGARLNDDEIAVGACLAGMQRYVETGEEIYGFAAAAQDQYLALSIAAAKASGEAVRTEIQPWAA
;
A
#
# COMPACT_ATOMS: atom_id res chain seq x y z
N GLY A 1 19.51 -16.77 -16.41
CA GLY A 1 19.85 -16.42 -15.02
C GLY A 1 18.85 -17.04 -14.06
N GLN A 2 19.13 -17.02 -12.75
CA GLN A 2 18.19 -17.45 -11.72
C GLN A 2 17.12 -16.34 -11.51
N PRO A 3 15.82 -16.67 -11.42
CA PRO A 3 14.79 -15.73 -11.03
C PRO A 3 15.01 -15.22 -9.60
N VAL A 4 14.81 -13.91 -9.38
CA VAL A 4 15.05 -13.26 -8.08
C VAL A 4 13.76 -12.62 -7.58
N LEU A 5 13.43 -12.88 -6.32
CA LEU A 5 12.48 -12.07 -5.54
C LEU A 5 13.31 -11.23 -4.57
N THR A 6 13.27 -9.91 -4.72
CA THR A 6 14.01 -8.99 -3.86
C THR A 6 13.08 -8.29 -2.88
N GLU A 7 13.62 -7.95 -1.71
CA GLU A 7 12.91 -7.13 -0.73
C GLU A 7 12.75 -5.68 -1.20
N THR A 8 11.90 -4.95 -0.49
CA THR A 8 11.62 -3.55 -0.78
C THR A 8 12.57 -2.60 -0.02
N PRO A 9 12.89 -1.43 -0.59
CA PRO A 9 12.80 -1.11 -2.02
C PRO A 9 13.87 -1.86 -2.83
N PRO A 10 13.70 -2.05 -4.15
CA PRO A 10 14.66 -2.81 -4.96
C PRO A 10 16.03 -2.14 -5.08
N ALA A 11 16.11 -0.82 -4.93
CA ALA A 11 17.37 -0.07 -4.82
C ALA A 11 17.16 1.18 -3.95
N PRO A 12 18.23 1.70 -3.30
CA PRO A 12 18.11 2.87 -2.44
C PRO A 12 18.00 4.19 -3.20
N ASP A 13 18.45 4.26 -4.46
CA ASP A 13 18.54 5.49 -5.24
C ASP A 13 18.22 5.26 -6.73
N LEU A 14 18.04 6.36 -7.48
CA LEU A 14 17.69 6.33 -8.90
C LEU A 14 18.77 5.65 -9.75
N GLU A 15 20.04 5.85 -9.43
CA GLU A 15 21.14 5.21 -10.16
C GLU A 15 21.07 3.68 -10.03
N GLY A 16 20.82 3.17 -8.83
CA GLY A 16 20.60 1.75 -8.57
C GLY A 16 19.38 1.18 -9.29
N LEU A 17 18.27 1.94 -9.34
CA LEU A 17 17.10 1.55 -10.12
C LEU A 17 17.43 1.43 -11.61
N LEU A 18 18.18 2.39 -12.17
CA LEU A 18 18.59 2.37 -13.58
C LEU A 18 19.54 1.20 -13.89
N ARG A 19 20.46 0.86 -12.98
CA ARG A 19 21.33 -0.32 -13.14
C ARG A 19 20.53 -1.62 -13.12
N LEU A 20 19.56 -1.76 -12.21
CA LEU A 20 18.68 -2.92 -12.17
C LEU A 20 17.78 -3.00 -13.40
N TRP A 21 17.28 -1.86 -13.89
CA TRP A 21 16.50 -1.79 -15.12
C TRP A 21 17.27 -2.33 -16.33
N ALA A 22 18.55 -1.96 -16.46
CA ALA A 22 19.42 -2.47 -17.52
C ALA A 22 19.55 -4.00 -17.48
N LEU A 23 19.59 -4.60 -16.28
CA LEU A 23 19.59 -6.06 -16.13
C LEU A 23 18.26 -6.66 -16.57
N VAL A 24 17.13 -6.06 -16.19
CA VAL A 24 15.79 -6.52 -16.58
C VAL A 24 15.62 -6.44 -18.10
N GLN A 25 16.05 -5.36 -18.74
CA GLN A 25 16.10 -5.22 -20.19
C GLN A 25 17.01 -6.26 -20.85
N GLY A 26 18.08 -6.68 -20.16
CA GLY A 26 18.94 -7.80 -20.56
C GLY A 26 18.35 -9.20 -20.31
N GLY A 27 17.08 -9.30 -19.89
CA GLY A 27 16.39 -10.57 -19.63
C GLY A 27 16.52 -11.10 -18.20
N ALA A 28 16.97 -10.28 -17.24
CA ALA A 28 16.92 -10.65 -15.83
C ALA A 28 15.47 -10.77 -15.36
N ARG A 29 15.18 -11.87 -14.67
CA ARG A 29 13.86 -12.18 -14.12
C ARG A 29 13.79 -11.71 -12.67
N LEU A 30 13.22 -10.53 -12.45
CA LEU A 30 13.20 -9.86 -11.15
C LEU A 30 11.78 -9.48 -10.76
N GLN A 31 11.34 -9.93 -9.58
CA GLN A 31 10.11 -9.51 -8.93
C GLN A 31 10.46 -8.84 -7.59
N VAL A 32 9.60 -7.95 -7.11
CA VAL A 32 9.80 -7.23 -5.84
C VAL A 32 8.72 -7.65 -4.84
N ALA A 33 9.12 -7.94 -3.61
CA ALA A 33 8.24 -8.38 -2.53
C ALA A 33 7.48 -7.20 -1.88
N GLU A 34 6.81 -6.37 -2.69
CA GLU A 34 5.85 -5.37 -2.18
C GLU A 34 4.58 -6.09 -1.75
N GLN A 35 4.33 -6.13 -0.44
CA GLN A 35 3.26 -6.92 0.16
C GLN A 35 2.04 -6.09 0.57
N TYR A 36 2.12 -4.76 0.70
CA TYR A 36 1.04 -3.97 1.32
C TYR A 36 -0.27 -4.06 0.53
N PHE A 37 -0.24 -4.04 -0.79
CA PHE A 37 -1.46 -4.17 -1.60
C PHE A 37 -2.13 -5.55 -1.46
N LEU A 38 -1.36 -6.57 -1.05
CA LEU A 38 -1.81 -7.94 -0.80
C LEU A 38 -2.29 -8.16 0.64
N GLN A 39 -2.02 -7.23 1.55
CA GLN A 39 -2.57 -7.32 2.90
C GLN A 39 -4.11 -7.37 2.83
N PRO A 40 -4.76 -8.27 3.58
CA PRO A 40 -6.19 -8.57 3.44
C PRO A 40 -7.10 -7.34 3.30
N THR A 41 -6.90 -6.35 4.17
CA THR A 41 -7.75 -5.16 4.19
C THR A 41 -7.50 -4.24 2.99
N HIS A 42 -6.27 -4.16 2.48
CA HIS A 42 -5.98 -3.41 1.25
C HIS A 42 -6.48 -4.15 0.01
N ALA A 43 -6.26 -5.46 -0.08
CA ALA A 43 -6.78 -6.30 -1.15
C ALA A 43 -8.32 -6.23 -1.24
N ALA A 44 -9.03 -6.25 -0.12
CA ALA A 44 -10.48 -6.08 -0.07
C ALA A 44 -10.95 -4.74 -0.65
N ARG A 45 -10.25 -3.64 -0.34
CA ARG A 45 -10.58 -2.31 -0.87
C ARG A 45 -10.29 -2.20 -2.36
N LEU A 46 -9.15 -2.76 -2.81
CA LEU A 46 -8.79 -2.81 -4.23
C LEU A 46 -9.80 -3.66 -5.01
N ALA A 47 -10.31 -4.75 -4.44
CA ALA A 47 -11.37 -5.55 -5.06
C ALA A 47 -12.69 -4.76 -5.24
N LEU A 48 -13.08 -3.95 -4.25
CA LEU A 48 -14.24 -3.06 -4.36
C LEU A 48 -14.06 -1.99 -5.44
N ILE A 49 -12.85 -1.42 -5.57
CA ILE A 49 -12.51 -0.45 -6.61
C ILE A 49 -12.53 -1.12 -7.99
N ALA A 50 -11.94 -2.31 -8.13
CA ALA A 50 -11.95 -3.09 -9.35
C ALA A 50 -13.38 -3.49 -9.79
N ALA A 51 -14.28 -3.71 -8.83
CA ALA A 51 -15.70 -3.92 -9.08
C ALA A 51 -16.47 -2.64 -9.45
N GLY A 52 -15.79 -1.49 -9.54
CA GLY A 52 -16.37 -0.22 -9.97
C GLY A 52 -17.26 0.46 -8.92
N ARG A 53 -17.24 0.01 -7.65
CA ARG A 53 -18.16 0.50 -6.62
C ARG A 53 -18.08 2.01 -6.37
N ILE A 54 -16.89 2.61 -6.56
CA ILE A 54 -16.69 4.05 -6.42
C ILE A 54 -16.44 4.78 -7.75
N GLY A 55 -16.61 4.10 -8.89
CA GLY A 55 -16.26 4.65 -10.20
C GLY A 55 -14.74 4.70 -10.41
N THR A 56 -14.27 5.73 -11.12
CA THR A 56 -12.84 5.99 -11.36
C THR A 56 -12.23 6.75 -10.18
N PRO A 57 -11.26 6.17 -9.46
CA PRO A 57 -10.57 6.88 -8.39
C PRO A 57 -9.86 8.15 -8.90
N SER A 58 -10.07 9.26 -8.20
CA SER A 58 -9.50 10.58 -8.52
C SER A 58 -8.72 11.18 -7.35
N HIS A 59 -8.93 10.69 -6.12
CA HIS A 59 -8.21 11.16 -4.94
C HIS A 59 -7.90 10.02 -3.97
N ALA A 60 -6.69 10.01 -3.42
CA ALA A 60 -6.30 9.11 -2.34
C ALA A 60 -5.58 9.85 -1.21
N HIS A 61 -5.92 9.57 0.05
CA HIS A 61 -5.16 9.99 1.21
C HIS A 61 -4.68 8.73 1.94
N VAL A 62 -3.37 8.51 1.92
CA VAL A 62 -2.72 7.30 2.43
C VAL A 62 -1.87 7.67 3.64
N ALA A 63 -2.33 7.25 4.82
CA ALA A 63 -1.63 7.40 6.08
C ALA A 63 -1.45 6.04 6.76
N VAL A 64 -0.70 5.16 6.10
CA VAL A 64 -0.59 3.74 6.50
C VAL A 64 0.85 3.24 6.50
N ALA A 65 1.64 3.65 5.51
CA ALA A 65 2.97 3.08 5.30
C ALA A 65 4.00 4.12 4.86
N HIS A 66 5.25 3.88 5.22
CA HIS A 66 6.37 4.76 4.90
C HIS A 66 6.78 4.67 3.44
N GLY A 67 7.41 5.75 2.95
CA GLY A 67 8.14 5.82 1.68
C GLY A 67 7.53 5.01 0.55
N TYR A 68 8.30 4.04 0.07
CA TYR A 68 7.97 3.11 -1.03
C TYR A 68 6.59 2.47 -0.91
N HIS A 69 6.24 1.92 0.26
CA HIS A 69 4.96 1.25 0.47
C HIS A 69 3.78 2.21 0.38
N GLY A 70 3.93 3.42 0.92
CA GLY A 70 2.89 4.44 0.81
C GLY A 70 2.67 4.88 -0.65
N THR A 71 3.76 5.02 -1.44
CA THR A 71 3.65 5.33 -2.87
C THR A 71 3.06 4.17 -3.69
N SER A 72 3.41 2.93 -3.37
CA SER A 72 2.79 1.74 -3.98
C SER A 72 1.29 1.69 -3.73
N LEU A 73 0.85 1.93 -2.49
CA LEU A 73 -0.57 2.00 -2.16
C LEU A 73 -1.27 3.14 -2.89
N ILE A 74 -0.68 4.34 -2.94
CA ILE A 74 -1.25 5.47 -3.69
C ILE A 74 -1.48 5.08 -5.16
N ARG A 75 -0.46 4.51 -5.81
CA ARG A 75 -0.55 4.10 -7.22
C ARG A 75 -1.60 3.00 -7.42
N SER A 76 -1.62 2.02 -6.53
CA SER A 76 -2.59 0.92 -6.56
C SER A 76 -4.03 1.44 -6.43
N TYR A 77 -4.31 2.33 -5.47
CA TYR A 77 -5.65 2.87 -5.25
C TYR A 77 -6.14 3.79 -6.36
N LEU A 78 -5.23 4.54 -6.98
CA LEU A 78 -5.57 5.47 -8.06
C LEU A 78 -5.55 4.81 -9.44
N GLY A 79 -5.15 3.54 -9.55
CA GLY A 79 -4.97 2.87 -10.84
C GLY A 79 -3.97 3.59 -11.73
N LEU A 80 -2.87 4.05 -11.13
CA LEU A 80 -1.79 4.78 -11.84
C LEU A 80 -0.80 3.79 -12.46
N GLY A 81 -0.40 4.08 -13.69
CA GLY A 81 0.73 3.45 -14.35
C GLY A 81 2.02 4.19 -14.01
N PHE A 82 2.52 4.96 -14.97
CA PHE A 82 3.80 5.68 -14.91
C PHE A 82 3.64 7.20 -15.11
N GLU A 83 2.47 7.73 -14.79
CA GLU A 83 2.19 9.16 -14.90
C GLU A 83 3.15 9.98 -14.03
N ASN A 84 3.54 11.14 -14.54
CA ASN A 84 4.33 12.09 -13.78
C ASN A 84 3.50 12.80 -12.71
N ALA A 85 4.15 13.17 -11.61
CA ALA A 85 3.57 13.95 -10.54
C ALA A 85 4.29 15.28 -10.36
N THR A 86 3.55 16.30 -9.93
CA THR A 86 4.11 17.45 -9.21
C THR A 86 3.92 17.22 -7.71
N ILE A 87 5.03 17.22 -6.97
CA ILE A 87 5.08 16.81 -5.56
C ILE A 87 5.52 17.98 -4.70
N ARG A 88 4.79 18.22 -3.61
CA ARG A 88 5.19 19.14 -2.53
C ARG A 88 5.16 18.39 -1.22
N ALA A 89 6.16 18.57 -0.36
CA ALA A 89 6.24 17.83 0.89
C ALA A 89 6.76 18.70 2.04
N GLN A 90 6.30 18.42 3.25
CA GLN A 90 6.69 19.10 4.47
C GLN A 90 6.87 18.10 5.61
N GLY A 91 7.85 18.36 6.46
CA GLY A 91 8.08 17.65 7.72
C GLY A 91 7.48 18.40 8.90
N PHE A 92 6.83 17.68 9.80
CA PHE A 92 6.29 18.22 11.04
C PHE A 92 6.79 17.37 12.21
N THR A 93 7.44 18.02 13.18
CA THR A 93 7.94 17.33 14.36
C THR A 93 7.07 17.70 15.55
N ALA A 94 6.57 16.69 16.25
CA ALA A 94 5.76 16.87 17.45
C ALA A 94 6.11 15.80 18.51
N PRO A 95 5.96 16.12 19.82
CA PRO A 95 6.15 15.14 20.87
C PRO A 95 5.04 14.08 20.85
N ILE A 96 5.41 12.83 21.15
CA ILE A 96 4.50 11.70 21.35
C ILE A 96 5.00 10.84 22.52
N VAL A 97 4.10 10.20 23.26
CA VAL A 97 4.52 9.14 24.19
C VAL A 97 5.08 7.96 23.40
N ALA A 98 6.20 7.40 23.82
CA ALA A 98 6.82 6.24 23.19
C ALA A 98 5.84 5.05 23.18
N GLY A 99 5.63 4.47 22.01
CA GLY A 99 4.80 3.28 21.82
C GLY A 99 5.61 1.98 21.71
N PRO A 100 4.92 0.87 21.43
CA PRO A 100 5.56 -0.39 21.10
C PRO A 100 6.45 -0.28 19.85
N THR A 101 7.48 -1.10 19.81
CA THR A 101 8.31 -1.33 18.63
C THR A 101 8.29 -2.81 18.26
N ARG A 102 9.05 -3.20 17.23
CA ARG A 102 9.29 -4.63 16.94
C ARG A 102 9.90 -5.40 18.14
N ALA A 103 10.57 -4.70 19.06
CA ALA A 103 11.13 -5.30 20.27
C ALA A 103 10.09 -5.49 21.39
N GLY A 104 8.86 -5.01 21.21
CA GLY A 104 7.77 -5.12 22.17
C GLY A 104 7.35 -3.78 22.79
N PRO A 105 6.54 -3.84 23.86
CA PRO A 105 6.04 -2.66 24.58
C PRO A 105 7.14 -1.79 25.19
N PRO A 106 6.90 -0.48 25.38
CA PRO A 106 7.84 0.40 26.07
C PRO A 106 8.02 -0.01 27.55
N ALA A 107 9.25 0.05 28.06
CA ALA A 107 9.56 -0.28 29.45
C ALA A 107 9.23 0.85 30.44
N GLU A 108 9.13 2.08 29.97
CA GLU A 108 8.86 3.27 30.78
C GLU A 108 8.04 4.30 30.01
N HIS A 109 7.39 5.22 30.74
CA HIS A 109 6.68 6.34 30.15
C HIS A 109 7.67 7.44 29.75
N ARG A 110 7.89 7.59 28.44
CA ARG A 110 8.79 8.59 27.86
C ARG A 110 8.09 9.35 26.75
N ILE A 111 8.31 10.66 26.67
CA ILE A 111 7.90 11.47 25.51
C ILE A 111 9.11 11.62 24.58
N ALA A 112 8.93 11.28 23.30
CA ALA A 112 9.94 11.40 22.25
C ALA A 112 9.43 12.32 21.12
N GLN A 113 10.36 12.91 20.36
CA GLN A 113 10.00 13.65 19.15
C GLN A 113 9.71 12.67 18.03
N SER A 114 8.58 12.88 17.35
CA SER A 114 8.12 12.09 16.21
C SER A 114 8.00 13.00 15.00
N GLU A 115 8.56 12.57 13.88
CA GLU A 115 8.49 13.31 12.63
C GLU A 115 7.42 12.71 11.71
N GLN A 116 6.54 13.55 11.21
CA GLN A 116 5.51 13.25 10.24
C GLN A 116 5.84 13.93 8.92
N THR A 117 5.75 13.20 7.82
CA THR A 117 5.88 13.75 6.47
C THR A 117 4.51 13.78 5.82
N ILE A 118 4.10 14.98 5.39
CA ILE A 118 2.88 15.17 4.59
C ILE A 118 3.32 15.65 3.22
N ALA A 119 2.88 14.95 2.17
CA ALA A 119 3.15 15.32 0.79
C ALA A 119 1.89 15.29 -0.07
N THR A 120 1.73 16.28 -0.94
CA THR A 120 0.72 16.28 -2.00
C THR A 120 1.37 15.86 -3.31
N LEU A 121 0.68 14.98 -4.05
CA LEU A 121 1.10 14.52 -5.38
C LEU A 121 -0.03 14.82 -6.36
N ASP A 122 0.26 15.60 -7.40
CA ASP A 122 -0.67 15.92 -8.49
C ASP A 122 -0.23 15.26 -9.78
N PHE A 123 -1.03 14.31 -10.28
CA PHE A 123 -0.79 13.53 -11.50
C PHE A 123 -1.52 14.10 -12.73
N GLY A 124 -2.02 15.35 -12.68
CA GLY A 124 -2.70 15.98 -13.82
C GLY A 124 -4.12 15.48 -14.05
N GLY A 125 -4.87 15.23 -12.96
CA GLY A 125 -6.27 14.76 -13.00
C GLY A 125 -6.61 13.77 -11.88
N ARG A 126 -5.58 13.18 -11.27
CA ARG A 126 -5.67 12.42 -10.02
C ARG A 126 -4.74 13.06 -8.99
N SER A 127 -5.12 13.04 -7.73
CA SER A 127 -4.33 13.63 -6.65
C SER A 127 -4.16 12.67 -5.50
N ALA A 128 -3.06 12.80 -4.76
CA ALA A 128 -2.85 12.05 -3.54
C ALA A 128 -2.29 12.91 -2.41
N VAL A 129 -2.60 12.50 -1.18
CA VAL A 129 -1.91 12.93 0.04
C VAL A 129 -1.20 11.71 0.63
N PHE A 130 0.12 11.77 0.67
CA PHE A 130 0.94 10.88 1.49
C PHE A 130 1.07 11.51 2.87
N ASP A 131 0.69 10.78 3.93
CA ASP A 131 0.71 11.29 5.31
C ASP A 131 1.26 10.23 6.26
N PHE A 132 2.56 10.24 6.51
CA PHE A 132 3.18 9.17 7.29
C PHE A 132 4.09 9.65 8.42
N THR A 133 4.00 9.00 9.57
CA THR A 133 5.00 9.05 10.64
C THR A 133 5.36 7.64 11.08
N GLY A 134 6.65 7.37 11.32
CA GLY A 134 7.16 6.05 11.71
C GLY A 134 6.49 5.50 12.97
N ASP A 135 6.14 6.38 13.90
CA ASP A 135 5.41 6.07 15.13
C ASP A 135 3.92 5.74 14.89
N GLN A 136 3.47 5.59 13.64
CA GLN A 136 2.19 4.92 13.34
C GLN A 136 2.29 3.41 13.47
N TYR A 137 3.46 2.82 13.20
CA TYR A 137 3.60 1.36 13.26
C TYR A 137 3.51 0.86 14.71
N HIS A 138 2.68 -0.17 14.92
CA HIS A 138 2.51 -0.86 16.20
C HIS A 138 2.04 0.03 17.37
N HIS A 139 1.73 1.30 17.11
CA HIS A 139 1.50 2.28 18.16
C HIS A 139 0.06 2.25 18.65
N TRP A 140 -0.13 2.29 19.96
CA TRP A 140 -1.47 2.17 20.56
C TRP A 140 -2.36 3.41 20.42
N ILE A 141 -1.77 4.58 20.12
CA ILE A 141 -2.48 5.88 20.10
C ILE A 141 -2.38 6.58 18.75
N ARG A 142 -1.81 5.90 17.74
CA ARG A 142 -1.78 6.35 16.35
C ARG A 142 -2.40 5.27 15.50
N THR A 143 -3.39 5.64 14.72
CA THR A 143 -4.06 4.72 13.81
C THR A 143 -3.68 5.05 12.39
N ALA A 144 -3.51 4.00 11.58
CA ALA A 144 -3.47 4.14 10.15
C ALA A 144 -4.81 4.69 9.63
N ARG A 145 -4.76 5.51 8.58
CA ARG A 145 -5.96 6.06 7.93
C ARG A 145 -5.85 5.92 6.42
N LEU A 146 -6.99 5.69 5.79
CA LEU A 146 -7.09 5.59 4.35
C LEU A 146 -8.36 6.27 3.85
N LEU A 147 -8.26 7.03 2.78
CA LEU A 147 -9.40 7.53 2.02
C LEU A 147 -9.13 7.38 0.53
N VAL A 148 -10.09 6.87 -0.22
CA VAL A 148 -10.06 6.84 -1.69
C VAL A 148 -11.40 7.32 -2.20
N ARG A 149 -11.40 8.24 -3.15
CA ARG A 149 -12.61 8.82 -3.74
C ARG A 149 -12.61 8.61 -5.24
N GLY A 150 -13.76 8.23 -5.77
CA GLY A 150 -14.08 8.30 -7.19
C GLY A 150 -15.41 9.01 -7.40
N GLU A 151 -15.82 9.20 -8.65
CA GLU A 151 -17.01 9.98 -8.98
C GLU A 151 -18.33 9.35 -8.50
N ARG A 152 -18.33 8.08 -8.10
CA ARG A 152 -19.54 7.36 -7.63
C ARG A 152 -19.54 7.07 -6.13
N GLY A 153 -18.46 7.37 -5.42
CA GLY A 153 -18.38 7.04 -3.99
C GLY A 153 -16.99 7.24 -3.38
N GLU A 154 -16.87 6.80 -2.14
CA GLU A 154 -15.61 6.79 -1.41
C GLU A 154 -15.46 5.54 -0.53
N ILE A 155 -14.21 5.15 -0.32
CA ILE A 155 -13.81 4.19 0.70
C ILE A 155 -13.01 4.96 1.74
N LYS A 156 -13.50 5.00 2.98
CA LYS A 156 -12.81 5.60 4.12
C LYS A 156 -12.56 4.53 5.16
N ASP A 157 -11.30 4.19 5.39
CA ASP A 157 -10.87 3.14 6.30
C ASP A 157 -11.57 1.80 5.99
N ASP A 158 -12.51 1.36 6.80
CA ASP A 158 -13.31 0.15 6.61
C ASP A 158 -14.71 0.42 6.07
N GLU A 159 -15.08 1.66 5.78
CA GLU A 159 -16.40 2.05 5.30
C GLU A 159 -16.38 2.33 3.79
N LEU A 160 -17.35 1.78 3.07
CA LEU A 160 -17.64 2.08 1.67
C LEU A 160 -18.95 2.85 1.59
N ARG A 161 -18.95 3.98 0.88
CA ARG A 161 -20.16 4.74 0.54
C ARG A 161 -20.23 4.95 -0.95
N TYR A 162 -21.36 4.63 -1.56
CA TYR A 162 -21.59 4.82 -2.99
C TYR A 162 -23.08 4.94 -3.32
N LEU A 163 -23.37 5.28 -4.57
CA LEU A 163 -24.73 5.26 -5.13
C LEU A 163 -24.92 4.00 -5.97
N GLU A 164 -25.88 3.14 -5.60
CA GLU A 164 -26.30 2.00 -6.43
C GLU A 164 -26.99 2.51 -7.71
N ASP A 165 -27.80 3.55 -7.54
CA ASP A 165 -28.42 4.35 -8.59
C ASP A 165 -28.51 5.82 -8.16
N HIS A 166 -29.01 6.69 -9.03
CA HIS A 166 -29.13 8.14 -8.80
C HIS A 166 -29.93 8.58 -7.54
N ARG A 167 -30.59 7.67 -6.82
CA ARG A 167 -31.41 7.92 -5.62
C ARG A 167 -31.14 6.97 -4.46
N THR A 168 -30.35 5.92 -4.66
CA THR A 168 -30.15 4.86 -3.67
C THR A 168 -28.74 4.92 -3.07
N PRO A 169 -28.54 5.61 -1.92
CA PRO A 169 -27.28 5.62 -1.21
C PRO A 169 -27.07 4.29 -0.49
N VAL A 170 -25.87 3.73 -0.64
CA VAL A 170 -25.44 2.51 0.02
C VAL A 170 -24.26 2.83 0.93
N THR A 171 -24.31 2.33 2.16
CA THR A 171 -23.18 2.34 3.10
C THR A 171 -22.92 0.92 3.54
N LEU A 172 -21.70 0.44 3.31
CA LEU A 172 -21.23 -0.87 3.74
C LEU A 172 -19.99 -0.72 4.61
N ARG A 173 -19.73 -1.72 5.44
CA ARG A 173 -18.46 -1.86 6.16
C ARG A 173 -17.74 -3.14 5.76
N LEU A 174 -16.42 -3.08 5.73
CA LEU A 174 -15.54 -4.23 5.63
C LEU A 174 -15.58 -4.98 6.96
N LEU A 175 -16.17 -6.16 6.94
CA LEU A 175 -16.30 -7.03 8.10
C LEU A 175 -15.29 -8.17 7.98
N ARG A 176 -14.29 -8.13 8.84
CA ARG A 176 -13.30 -9.20 8.99
C ARG A 176 -13.97 -10.43 9.61
N GLN A 177 -13.70 -11.60 9.04
CA GLN A 177 -14.20 -12.88 9.52
C GLN A 177 -13.01 -13.73 9.97
N ASP A 178 -12.86 -13.91 11.28
CA ASP A 178 -11.82 -14.73 11.89
C ASP A 178 -12.41 -16.04 12.44
N ALA A 179 -11.67 -17.14 12.32
CA ALA A 179 -11.98 -18.42 12.93
C ALA A 179 -11.39 -18.54 14.35
N GLY A 180 -11.80 -19.59 15.07
CA GLY A 180 -11.28 -19.88 16.41
C GLY A 180 -11.91 -19.06 17.54
N GLN A 181 -12.98 -18.30 17.27
CA GLN A 181 -13.72 -17.58 18.31
C GLN A 181 -14.94 -18.37 18.78
N TYR A 182 -15.20 -18.33 20.09
CA TYR A 182 -16.37 -18.97 20.73
C TYR A 182 -16.51 -20.46 20.35
N ALA A 183 -17.62 -20.86 19.73
CA ALA A 183 -17.90 -22.24 19.33
C ALA A 183 -17.21 -22.69 18.03
N ASN A 184 -16.44 -21.81 17.37
CA ASN A 184 -15.67 -22.18 16.18
C ASN A 184 -14.37 -22.91 16.58
N ILE A 185 -14.29 -24.21 16.29
CA ILE A 185 -13.14 -25.08 16.64
C ILE A 185 -12.06 -25.19 15.55
N GLN A 186 -12.10 -24.40 14.48
CA GLN A 186 -11.21 -24.50 13.29
C GLN A 186 -9.81 -23.87 13.49
N GLY A 187 -9.45 -23.50 14.73
CA GLY A 187 -8.21 -22.78 15.05
C GLY A 187 -8.24 -21.29 14.68
N HIS A 188 -7.38 -20.48 15.30
CA HIS A 188 -7.34 -19.02 15.08
C HIS A 188 -6.67 -18.66 13.75
N HIS A 189 -7.43 -18.12 12.80
CA HIS A 189 -6.91 -17.60 11.53
C HIS A 189 -7.93 -16.68 10.87
N LEU A 190 -7.48 -15.85 9.92
CA LEU A 190 -8.37 -15.08 9.06
C LEU A 190 -9.06 -15.99 8.04
N VAL A 191 -10.38 -15.95 7.94
CA VAL A 191 -11.14 -16.60 6.87
C VAL A 191 -11.24 -15.68 5.64
N GLY A 192 -11.54 -14.40 5.86
CA GLY A 192 -11.66 -13.41 4.79
C GLY A 192 -12.31 -12.10 5.25
N ILE A 193 -12.70 -11.26 4.29
CA ILE A 193 -13.36 -9.98 4.54
C ILE A 193 -14.62 -9.89 3.67
N GLN A 194 -15.72 -9.44 4.26
CA GLN A 194 -16.99 -9.20 3.59
C GLN A 194 -17.32 -7.72 3.48
N ALA A 195 -18.02 -7.34 2.42
CA ALA A 195 -18.73 -6.07 2.31
C ALA A 195 -20.21 -6.38 2.05
N GLY A 196 -21.06 -6.18 3.06
CA GLY A 196 -22.43 -6.70 3.00
C GLY A 196 -22.43 -8.24 2.93
N ALA A 197 -23.10 -8.81 1.93
CA ALA A 197 -23.12 -10.27 1.70
C ALA A 197 -21.93 -10.78 0.86
N GLU A 198 -21.19 -9.90 0.21
CA GLU A 198 -20.14 -10.26 -0.74
C GLU A 198 -18.81 -10.52 -0.02
N TRP A 199 -18.10 -11.56 -0.43
CA TRP A 199 -16.73 -11.81 0.01
C TRP A 199 -15.77 -11.07 -0.92
N VAL A 200 -15.27 -9.93 -0.44
CA VAL A 200 -14.34 -9.06 -1.17
C VAL A 200 -12.89 -9.47 -0.99
N TYR A 201 -12.61 -10.35 -0.02
CA TYR A 201 -11.33 -11.00 0.15
C TYR A 201 -11.49 -12.39 0.78
N ARG A 202 -10.67 -13.34 0.33
CA ARG A 202 -10.55 -14.70 0.84
C ARG A 202 -9.10 -14.96 1.20
N ASN A 203 -8.83 -15.44 2.42
CA ASN A 203 -7.46 -15.79 2.81
C ASN A 203 -7.01 -17.06 2.07
N PRO A 204 -5.99 -16.99 1.18
CA PRO A 204 -5.51 -18.17 0.48
C PRO A 204 -4.76 -19.17 1.40
N PHE A 205 -4.41 -18.74 2.62
CA PHE A 205 -3.72 -19.55 3.63
C PHE A 205 -4.61 -19.84 4.84
N ALA A 206 -5.94 -19.90 4.65
CA ALA A 206 -6.87 -20.24 5.73
C ALA A 206 -6.48 -21.57 6.40
N GLY A 207 -6.56 -21.61 7.73
CA GLY A 207 -6.05 -22.69 8.57
C GLY A 207 -4.66 -22.43 9.17
N ALA A 208 -3.85 -21.55 8.56
CA ALA A 208 -2.57 -21.14 9.14
C ALA A 208 -2.73 -19.94 10.08
N ARG A 209 -1.98 -19.94 11.20
CA ARG A 209 -1.95 -18.85 12.19
C ARG A 209 -1.04 -17.71 11.73
N LEU A 210 -1.40 -17.08 10.61
CA LEU A 210 -0.65 -15.99 10.01
C LEU A 210 -1.36 -14.65 10.26
N ASN A 211 -0.59 -13.61 10.58
CA ASN A 211 -1.07 -12.23 10.60
C ASN A 211 -1.20 -11.65 9.18
N ASP A 212 -1.78 -10.45 9.05
CA ASP A 212 -2.06 -9.83 7.75
C ASP A 212 -0.82 -9.60 6.88
N ASP A 213 0.33 -9.30 7.49
CA ASP A 213 1.60 -9.11 6.78
C ASP A 213 2.21 -10.46 6.36
N GLU A 214 2.14 -11.48 7.21
CA GLU A 214 2.58 -12.84 6.88
C GLU A 214 1.73 -13.47 5.76
N ILE A 215 0.42 -13.20 5.75
CA ILE A 215 -0.47 -13.59 4.65
C ILE A 215 -0.03 -12.92 3.35
N ALA A 216 0.29 -11.62 3.39
CA ALA A 216 0.73 -10.86 2.24
C ALA A 216 2.10 -11.34 1.71
N VAL A 217 3.07 -11.58 2.59
CA VAL A 217 4.38 -12.18 2.24
C VAL A 217 4.19 -13.58 1.65
N GLY A 218 3.31 -14.40 2.23
CA GLY A 218 2.95 -15.70 1.66
C GLY A 218 2.41 -15.58 0.24
N ALA A 219 1.60 -14.56 -0.04
CA ALA A 219 1.09 -14.27 -1.38
C ALA A 219 2.20 -13.82 -2.34
N CYS A 220 3.19 -13.03 -1.89
CA CYS A 220 4.39 -12.72 -2.67
C CYS A 220 5.15 -13.99 -3.08
N LEU A 221 5.36 -14.92 -2.14
CA LEU A 221 6.05 -16.19 -2.40
C LEU A 221 5.29 -17.08 -3.38
N ALA A 222 3.97 -17.21 -3.21
CA ALA A 222 3.12 -17.96 -4.13
C ALA A 222 3.07 -17.32 -5.53
N GLY A 223 3.08 -15.98 -5.60
CA GLY A 223 3.18 -15.24 -6.86
C GLY A 223 4.53 -15.43 -7.54
N MET A 224 5.63 -15.45 -6.78
CA MET A 224 6.95 -15.74 -7.33
C MET A 224 7.02 -17.15 -7.94
N GLN A 225 6.41 -18.15 -7.29
CA GLN A 225 6.31 -19.49 -7.88
C GLN A 225 5.57 -19.44 -9.23
N ARG A 226 4.41 -18.78 -9.29
CA ARG A 226 3.64 -18.62 -10.53
C ARG A 226 4.43 -17.89 -11.62
N TYR A 227 5.16 -16.83 -11.26
CA TYR A 227 6.03 -16.11 -12.17
C TYR A 227 7.14 -17.02 -12.73
N VAL A 228 7.73 -17.87 -11.90
CA VAL A 228 8.74 -18.85 -12.33
C VAL A 228 8.17 -19.79 -13.39
N GLU A 229 6.97 -20.32 -13.15
CA GLU A 229 6.29 -21.32 -13.97
C GLU A 229 5.68 -20.77 -15.26
N THR A 230 5.09 -19.57 -15.21
CA THR A 230 4.22 -19.02 -16.28
C THR A 230 4.71 -17.71 -16.88
N GLY A 231 5.59 -16.98 -16.18
CA GLY A 231 5.97 -15.62 -16.53
C GLY A 231 4.97 -14.54 -16.10
N GLU A 232 3.84 -14.89 -15.49
CA GLU A 232 2.89 -13.91 -14.93
C GLU A 232 3.52 -13.17 -13.75
N GLU A 233 3.70 -11.86 -13.90
CA GLU A 233 4.26 -11.02 -12.85
C GLU A 233 3.28 -10.81 -11.69
N ILE A 234 3.81 -10.80 -10.46
CA ILE A 234 3.05 -10.38 -9.28
C ILE A 234 3.26 -8.89 -8.99
N TYR A 235 4.53 -8.48 -8.96
CA TYR A 235 4.95 -7.10 -8.80
C TYR A 235 6.28 -6.92 -9.53
N GLY A 236 6.17 -6.60 -10.82
CA GLY A 236 7.30 -6.45 -11.71
C GLY A 236 8.23 -5.31 -11.29
N PHE A 237 9.49 -5.42 -11.71
CA PHE A 237 10.50 -4.41 -11.37
C PHE A 237 10.12 -3.00 -11.83
N ALA A 238 9.50 -2.84 -13.00
CA ALA A 238 9.10 -1.52 -13.50
C ALA A 238 8.13 -0.81 -12.54
N ALA A 239 7.12 -1.53 -12.03
CA ALA A 239 6.18 -1.00 -11.06
C ALA A 239 6.90 -0.58 -9.77
N ALA A 240 7.76 -1.46 -9.23
CA ALA A 240 8.54 -1.15 -8.04
C ALA A 240 9.50 0.04 -8.23
N ALA A 241 10.20 0.11 -9.35
CA ALA A 241 11.11 1.22 -9.63
C ALA A 241 10.37 2.55 -9.66
N GLN A 242 9.16 2.57 -10.23
CA GLN A 242 8.32 3.77 -10.23
C GLN A 242 7.86 4.17 -8.82
N ASP A 243 7.51 3.22 -7.95
CA ASP A 243 7.15 3.52 -6.56
C ASP A 243 8.33 4.12 -5.80
N GLN A 244 9.50 3.50 -5.92
CA GLN A 244 10.70 4.01 -5.27
C GLN A 244 11.09 5.39 -5.79
N TYR A 245 10.95 5.64 -7.09
CA TYR A 245 11.21 6.95 -7.67
C TYR A 245 10.27 8.03 -7.12
N LEU A 246 8.98 7.73 -6.94
CA LEU A 246 8.05 8.65 -6.27
C LEU A 246 8.43 8.88 -4.80
N ALA A 247 8.83 7.83 -4.07
CA ALA A 247 9.25 7.95 -2.68
C ALA A 247 10.50 8.84 -2.53
N LEU A 248 11.48 8.66 -3.43
CA LEU A 248 12.67 9.52 -3.51
C LEU A 248 12.30 10.98 -3.85
N SER A 249 11.32 11.17 -4.73
CA SER A 249 10.84 12.50 -5.11
C SER A 249 10.11 13.21 -3.97
N ILE A 250 9.34 12.49 -3.15
CA ILE A 250 8.75 13.01 -1.89
C ILE A 250 9.86 13.47 -0.94
N ALA A 251 10.90 12.64 -0.75
CA ALA A 251 12.02 12.99 0.11
C ALA A 251 12.77 14.24 -0.40
N ALA A 252 12.98 14.34 -1.71
CA ALA A 252 13.62 15.50 -2.34
C ALA A 252 12.79 16.78 -2.19
N ALA A 253 11.46 16.70 -2.37
CA ALA A 253 10.55 17.85 -2.15
C ALA A 253 10.58 18.31 -0.69
N LYS A 254 10.59 17.37 0.26
CA LYS A 254 10.67 17.68 1.69
C LYS A 254 12.00 18.35 2.05
N ALA A 255 13.11 17.81 1.54
CA ALA A 255 14.45 18.31 1.85
C ALA A 255 14.72 19.70 1.26
N SER A 256 14.23 19.96 0.04
CA SER A 256 14.41 21.26 -0.62
C SER A 256 13.40 22.32 -0.18
N GLY A 257 12.23 21.91 0.30
CA GLY A 257 11.09 22.81 0.56
C GLY A 257 10.38 23.29 -0.71
N GLU A 258 10.84 22.86 -1.89
CA GLU A 258 10.32 23.27 -3.19
C GLU A 258 9.47 22.17 -3.83
N ALA A 259 8.70 22.55 -4.85
CA ALA A 259 7.98 21.56 -5.65
C ALA A 259 8.95 20.75 -6.52
N VAL A 260 8.81 19.43 -6.51
CA VAL A 260 9.54 18.51 -7.41
C VAL A 260 8.57 18.01 -8.47
N ARG A 261 8.93 18.16 -9.74
CA ARG A 261 8.21 17.54 -10.85
C ARG A 261 8.96 16.29 -11.27
N THR A 262 8.26 15.16 -11.33
CA THR A 262 8.86 13.91 -11.80
C THR A 262 8.95 13.89 -13.32
N GLU A 263 9.86 13.08 -13.83
CA GLU A 263 10.10 12.88 -15.25
C GLU A 263 9.82 11.42 -15.64
N ILE A 264 9.48 11.20 -16.90
CA ILE A 264 9.26 9.85 -17.44
C ILE A 264 10.56 9.07 -17.29
N GLN A 265 10.48 7.91 -16.63
CA GLN A 265 11.62 7.04 -16.41
C GLN A 265 11.71 5.94 -17.48
N PRO A 266 12.90 5.37 -17.73
CA PRO A 266 13.09 4.36 -18.77
C PRO A 266 12.25 3.08 -18.64
N TRP A 267 11.76 2.78 -17.43
CA TRP A 267 10.87 1.63 -17.17
C TRP A 267 9.39 1.90 -17.45
N ALA A 268 9.05 3.10 -17.91
CA ALA A 268 7.71 3.44 -18.38
C ALA A 268 7.49 3.11 -19.87
N ALA A 269 8.51 2.58 -20.55
CA ALA A 269 8.53 2.29 -21.99
C ALA A 269 7.96 0.92 -22.35
#